data_AF-A0A6C0KLX1-F1
#
_entry.id   AF-A0A6C0KLX1-F1
#
_cell.length_a   1.000
_cell.length_b   1.000
_cell.length_c   1.000
_cell.angle_alpha   90.00
_cell.angle_beta   90.00
_cell.angle_gamma   90.00
#
_symmetry.space_group_name_H-M   'P 1'
#
loop_
_entity.id
_entity.type
_entity.pdbx_description
1 polymer ?
#
loop_
_entity_poly.entity_id
_entity_poly.type
_entity_poly.pdbx_seq_one_letter_code
_entity_poly.pdbx_strand_id
1 'polypeptide(L)'
;MSLKYNCEWCNFHTNLKGDFSRHLKTNKHKESTKSQPLVNLKSTFSQPKVNLFDEKQPHLFQCKYCSKNFKFKQSMYKHIKYTCKKNKDEDLKELARLFNEKQKQLNIQGKQMEKMQKQIDKLTNKLQIQNINQGTIHNTINIQLLNHMDTDYSHLTHNDYMACMKSCNTCVKTLIEKVHFNPEKPENMNIFLSNIKGKYVMVYKDNEWQIHDKKDQVDGLYDYNEMVLEKWYDDYKDKYPEIINSFQRYLNNKDENDVLNKVKDEILIMFYNKRKLVHLE
;
A
#
# COMPACT_ATOMS: atom_id res chain seq x y z
N MET A 1 46.28 1.46 -53.63
CA MET A 1 44.82 1.28 -53.38
C MET A 1 44.54 1.66 -51.93
N SER A 2 43.78 2.72 -51.69
CA SER A 2 43.48 3.18 -50.33
C SER A 2 42.21 2.48 -49.82
N LEU A 3 42.31 1.71 -48.72
CA LEU A 3 41.14 1.07 -48.09
C LEU A 3 40.26 2.13 -47.42
N LYS A 4 39.00 2.22 -47.85
CA LYS A 4 37.96 3.02 -47.18
C LYS A 4 37.24 2.17 -46.13
N TYR A 5 37.20 2.66 -44.90
CA TYR A 5 36.46 2.09 -43.78
C TYR A 5 35.17 2.88 -43.58
N ASN A 6 34.02 2.21 -43.73
CA ASN A 6 32.69 2.80 -43.58
C ASN A 6 31.96 2.16 -42.39
N CYS A 7 31.19 2.94 -41.64
CA CYS A 7 30.33 2.49 -40.54
C CYS A 7 28.96 2.11 -41.11
N GLU A 8 28.43 0.94 -40.74
CA GLU A 8 27.09 0.52 -41.20
C GLU A 8 25.94 1.13 -40.38
N TRP A 9 26.23 1.52 -39.13
CA TRP A 9 25.24 2.05 -38.20
C TRP A 9 25.20 3.58 -38.15
N CYS A 10 26.05 4.23 -38.93
CA CYS A 10 26.23 5.67 -38.93
C CYS A 10 26.91 6.12 -40.23
N ASN A 11 26.66 7.35 -40.69
CA ASN A 11 27.23 7.85 -41.95
C ASN A 11 28.71 8.29 -41.83
N PHE A 12 29.52 7.56 -41.07
CA PHE A 12 30.95 7.85 -40.89
C PHE A 12 31.81 7.01 -41.83
N HIS A 13 32.78 7.64 -42.50
CA HIS A 13 33.80 6.96 -43.30
C HIS A 13 35.19 7.57 -43.11
N THR A 14 36.24 6.76 -43.24
CA THR A 14 37.63 7.23 -43.23
C THR A 14 38.54 6.29 -44.02
N ASN A 15 39.67 6.80 -44.51
CA ASN A 15 40.68 5.98 -45.19
C ASN A 15 41.72 5.40 -44.21
N LEU A 16 41.62 5.75 -42.91
CA LEU A 16 42.59 5.39 -41.87
C LEU A 16 41.96 4.46 -40.84
N LYS A 17 42.52 3.25 -40.69
CA LYS A 17 42.03 2.22 -39.77
C LYS A 17 42.00 2.67 -38.29
N GLY A 18 42.97 3.51 -37.89
CA GLY A 18 43.07 4.05 -36.54
C GLY A 18 41.89 4.94 -36.18
N ASP A 19 41.48 5.82 -37.11
CA ASP A 19 40.33 6.71 -36.92
C ASP A 19 39.01 5.94 -36.89
N PHE A 20 38.88 4.90 -37.72
CA PHE A 20 37.71 4.03 -37.69
C PHE A 20 37.58 3.29 -36.36
N SER A 21 38.70 2.77 -35.84
CA SER A 21 38.73 2.07 -34.55
C SER A 21 38.43 3.01 -33.37
N ARG A 22 38.88 4.26 -33.44
CA ARG A 22 38.55 5.31 -32.46
C ARG A 22 37.08 5.69 -32.54
N HIS A 23 36.54 5.85 -33.75
CA HIS A 23 35.13 6.13 -33.99
C HIS A 23 34.19 5.12 -33.33
N LEU A 24 34.43 3.81 -33.49
CA LEU A 24 33.62 2.74 -32.88
C LEU A 24 33.58 2.82 -31.34
N LYS A 25 34.59 3.43 -30.71
CA LYS A 25 34.68 3.56 -29.25
C LYS A 25 34.01 4.82 -28.70
N THR A 26 33.64 5.77 -29.56
CA THR A 26 33.02 7.03 -29.13
C THR A 26 31.61 6.83 -28.57
N ASN A 27 31.22 7.64 -27.58
CA ASN A 27 29.87 7.58 -27.01
C ASN A 27 28.79 7.88 -28.06
N LYS A 28 29.07 8.78 -29.01
CA LYS A 28 28.18 9.10 -30.13
C LYS A 28 27.85 7.89 -31.01
N HIS A 29 28.83 7.03 -31.29
CA HIS A 29 28.58 5.76 -32.02
C HIS A 29 27.77 4.77 -31.16
N LYS A 30 28.15 4.59 -29.89
CA LYS A 30 27.46 3.68 -28.96
C LYS A 30 25.99 4.07 -28.75
N GLU A 31 25.67 5.35 -28.69
CA GLU A 31 24.30 5.85 -28.60
C GLU A 31 23.51 5.64 -29.90
N SER A 32 24.15 5.82 -31.06
CA SER A 32 23.55 5.52 -32.38
C SER A 32 23.23 4.03 -32.56
N THR A 33 24.00 3.13 -31.95
CA THR A 33 23.72 1.67 -31.97
C THR A 33 22.65 1.25 -30.96
N LYS A 34 22.45 2.01 -29.87
CA LYS A 34 21.43 1.72 -28.85
C LYS A 34 20.04 2.25 -29.21
N SER A 35 19.96 3.20 -30.15
CA SER A 35 18.73 3.92 -30.53
C SER A 35 18.09 3.42 -31.83
N GLN A 36 18.27 2.15 -32.18
CA GLN A 36 17.43 1.50 -33.21
C GLN A 36 16.11 1.06 -32.55
N PRO A 37 14.99 1.75 -32.76
CA PRO A 37 13.70 1.10 -32.63
C PRO A 37 13.62 0.03 -33.73
N LEU A 38 13.20 -1.19 -33.37
CA LEU A 38 12.87 -2.26 -34.31
C LEU A 38 11.67 -1.82 -35.16
N VAL A 39 11.91 -0.97 -36.17
CA VAL A 39 10.91 -0.56 -37.14
C VAL A 39 11.40 -0.97 -38.52
N ASN A 40 10.77 -2.03 -39.03
CA ASN A 40 10.92 -2.48 -40.40
C ASN A 40 10.20 -1.44 -41.29
N LEU A 41 10.94 -0.50 -41.89
CA LEU A 41 10.38 0.56 -42.72
C LEU A 41 10.70 0.37 -44.20
N LYS A 42 9.70 -0.13 -44.94
CA LYS A 42 9.33 0.09 -46.35
C LYS A 42 8.25 -0.95 -46.68
N SER A 43 6.96 -0.70 -46.44
CA SER A 43 6.01 0.20 -47.10
C SER A 43 5.75 -0.07 -48.60
N THR A 44 4.48 -0.43 -48.83
CA THR A 44 3.56 -0.13 -49.95
C THR A 44 3.66 -0.82 -51.32
N PHE A 45 2.45 -1.17 -51.78
CA PHE A 45 1.99 -1.60 -53.11
C PHE A 45 1.95 -3.11 -53.43
N SER A 46 0.75 -3.66 -53.19
CA SER A 46 -0.05 -4.45 -54.14
C SER A 46 0.65 -5.49 -55.04
N GLN A 47 0.26 -6.73 -54.76
CA GLN A 47 0.27 -7.94 -55.60
C GLN A 47 1.42 -8.96 -55.41
N PRO A 48 1.06 -10.27 -55.46
CA PRO A 48 1.81 -11.32 -54.80
C PRO A 48 2.84 -11.93 -55.75
N LYS A 49 4.12 -11.87 -55.36
CA LYS A 49 5.11 -12.78 -55.95
C LYS A 49 4.91 -14.16 -55.36
N VAL A 50 4.21 -14.98 -56.12
CA VAL A 50 4.30 -16.44 -56.16
C VAL A 50 5.72 -16.87 -55.86
N ASN A 51 5.96 -17.32 -54.63
CA ASN A 51 7.02 -18.28 -54.36
C ASN A 51 6.37 -19.65 -54.51
N LEU A 52 6.85 -20.37 -55.52
CA LEU A 52 6.61 -21.79 -55.70
C LEU A 52 6.85 -22.50 -54.37
N PHE A 53 5.80 -23.16 -53.89
CA PHE A 53 5.90 -24.10 -52.79
C PHE A 53 6.82 -25.23 -53.23
N ASP A 54 8.02 -25.27 -52.66
CA ASP A 54 8.67 -26.55 -52.42
C ASP A 54 7.90 -27.21 -51.27
N GLU A 55 7.18 -28.28 -51.60
CA GLU A 55 6.59 -29.18 -50.62
C GLU A 55 7.70 -29.74 -49.72
N LYS A 56 7.71 -29.32 -48.45
CA LYS A 56 8.17 -30.15 -47.32
C LYS A 56 7.63 -29.61 -45.99
N GLN A 57 6.48 -30.20 -45.62
CA GLN A 57 5.86 -30.30 -44.30
C GLN A 57 5.21 -29.03 -43.70
N PRO A 58 3.88 -29.02 -43.48
CA PRO A 58 3.27 -28.02 -42.62
C PRO A 58 3.72 -28.30 -41.18
N HIS A 59 4.41 -27.36 -40.54
CA HIS A 59 4.66 -27.42 -39.10
C HIS A 59 3.31 -27.33 -38.36
N LEU A 60 2.66 -28.48 -38.21
CA LEU A 60 1.43 -28.64 -37.44
C LEU A 60 1.80 -28.56 -35.96
N PHE A 61 1.26 -27.55 -35.27
CA PHE A 61 1.42 -27.42 -33.82
C PHE A 61 0.48 -28.42 -33.15
N GLN A 62 1.05 -29.50 -32.60
CA GLN A 62 0.28 -30.57 -31.98
C GLN A 62 0.06 -30.30 -30.48
N CYS A 63 -1.19 -30.43 -30.03
CA CYS A 63 -1.52 -30.36 -28.61
C CYS A 63 -0.98 -31.58 -27.86
N LYS A 64 -0.12 -31.38 -26.84
CA LYS A 64 0.49 -32.46 -26.06
C LYS A 64 -0.49 -33.36 -25.30
N TYR A 65 -1.72 -32.90 -25.05
CA TYR A 65 -2.70 -33.60 -24.21
C TYR A 65 -3.71 -34.44 -25.00
N CYS A 66 -4.08 -33.98 -26.20
CA CYS A 66 -5.10 -34.67 -27.02
C CYS A 66 -4.64 -34.92 -28.46
N SER A 67 -3.38 -34.62 -28.76
CA SER A 67 -2.72 -34.89 -30.04
C SER A 67 -3.38 -34.26 -31.27
N LYS A 68 -4.29 -33.29 -31.07
CA LYS A 68 -4.91 -32.51 -32.15
C LYS A 68 -3.88 -31.57 -32.79
N ASN A 69 -3.92 -31.49 -34.12
CA ASN A 69 -3.02 -30.69 -34.92
C ASN A 69 -3.64 -29.33 -35.24
N PHE A 70 -2.84 -28.27 -35.12
CA PHE A 70 -3.26 -26.90 -35.39
C PHE A 70 -2.34 -26.24 -36.41
N LYS A 71 -2.93 -25.41 -37.28
CA LYS A 71 -2.18 -24.62 -38.27
C LYS A 71 -1.30 -23.53 -37.64
N PHE A 72 -1.68 -23.03 -36.46
CA PHE A 72 -0.99 -21.94 -35.79
C PHE A 72 -0.83 -22.21 -34.28
N LYS A 73 0.29 -21.74 -33.72
CA LYS A 73 0.63 -21.88 -32.29
C LYS A 73 -0.44 -21.24 -31.39
N GLN A 74 -0.97 -20.05 -31.72
CA GLN A 74 -2.03 -19.41 -30.94
C GLN A 74 -3.31 -20.25 -30.87
N SER A 75 -3.67 -20.96 -31.95
CA SER A 75 -4.86 -21.80 -31.99
C SER A 75 -4.70 -23.04 -31.11
N MET A 76 -3.50 -23.62 -31.10
CA MET A 76 -3.15 -24.70 -30.17
C MET A 76 -3.23 -24.24 -28.71
N TYR A 77 -2.69 -23.05 -28.37
CA TYR A 77 -2.77 -22.53 -27.00
C TYR A 77 -4.19 -22.22 -26.55
N LYS A 78 -5.01 -21.59 -27.40
CA LYS A 78 -6.43 -21.36 -27.12
C LYS A 78 -7.16 -22.69 -26.91
N HIS A 79 -6.81 -23.70 -27.70
CA HIS A 79 -7.37 -25.03 -27.54
C HIS A 79 -7.02 -25.63 -26.17
N ILE A 80 -5.74 -25.63 -25.79
CA ILE A 80 -5.25 -26.14 -24.49
C ILE A 80 -6.00 -25.45 -23.33
N LYS A 81 -6.07 -24.11 -23.36
CA LYS A 81 -6.62 -23.31 -22.27
C LYS A 81 -8.14 -23.42 -22.10
N TYR A 82 -8.90 -23.50 -23.19
CA TYR A 82 -10.37 -23.32 -23.11
C TYR A 82 -11.18 -24.53 -23.53
N THR A 83 -10.61 -25.47 -24.31
CA THR A 83 -11.42 -26.53 -24.96
C THR A 83 -10.82 -27.93 -24.86
N CYS A 84 -9.58 -28.07 -24.39
CA CYS A 84 -8.93 -29.37 -24.31
C CYS A 84 -9.43 -30.16 -23.10
N LYS A 85 -10.31 -31.14 -23.35
CA LYS A 85 -10.88 -32.02 -22.31
C LYS A 85 -9.84 -32.79 -21.49
N LYS A 86 -8.65 -33.05 -22.04
CA LYS A 86 -7.53 -33.79 -21.41
C LYS A 86 -6.52 -32.88 -20.68
N ASN A 87 -6.71 -31.55 -20.68
CA ASN A 87 -5.84 -30.59 -19.98
C ASN A 87 -6.25 -30.35 -18.51
N LYS A 88 -7.43 -30.83 -18.08
CA LYS A 88 -7.98 -30.54 -16.75
C LYS A 88 -7.10 -31.00 -15.58
N ASP A 89 -6.22 -31.98 -15.80
CA ASP A 89 -5.36 -32.55 -14.77
C ASP A 89 -4.02 -31.82 -14.60
N GLU A 90 -3.56 -31.04 -15.59
CA GLU A 90 -2.31 -30.28 -15.45
C GLU A 90 -2.51 -28.97 -14.67
N ASP A 91 -3.61 -28.25 -14.89
CA ASP A 91 -3.94 -27.05 -14.14
C ASP A 91 -4.07 -27.36 -12.63
N LEU A 92 -4.66 -28.51 -12.27
CA LEU A 92 -4.78 -28.95 -10.88
C LEU A 92 -3.44 -29.36 -10.26
N LYS A 93 -2.55 -29.98 -11.05
CA LYS A 93 -1.19 -30.33 -10.62
C LYS A 93 -0.31 -29.09 -10.43
N GLU A 94 -0.45 -28.09 -11.29
CA GLU A 94 0.25 -26.82 -11.19
C GLU A 94 -0.23 -26.02 -9.97
N LEU A 95 -1.56 -25.97 -9.74
CA LEU A 95 -2.14 -25.42 -8.51
C LEU A 95 -1.61 -26.14 -7.24
N ALA A 96 -1.53 -27.47 -7.25
CA ALA A 96 -1.00 -28.23 -6.12
C ALA A 96 0.50 -27.96 -5.88
N ARG A 97 1.31 -27.78 -6.94
CA ARG A 97 2.72 -27.38 -6.82
C ARG A 97 2.86 -25.97 -6.24
N LEU A 98 2.12 -25.00 -6.77
CA LEU A 98 2.12 -23.62 -6.27
C LEU A 98 1.66 -23.56 -4.80
N PHE A 99 0.65 -24.36 -4.43
CA PHE A 99 0.21 -24.46 -3.05
C PHE A 99 1.32 -24.99 -2.13
N ASN A 100 2.00 -26.08 -2.53
CA ASN A 100 3.10 -26.65 -1.76
C ASN A 100 4.31 -25.70 -1.64
N GLU A 101 4.61 -24.94 -2.68
CA GLU A 101 5.66 -23.90 -2.63
C GLU A 101 5.28 -22.77 -1.69
N LYS A 102 4.02 -22.30 -1.75
CA LYS A 102 3.51 -21.28 -0.83
C LYS A 102 3.50 -21.77 0.62
N GLN A 103 3.14 -23.02 0.88
CA GLN A 103 3.22 -23.64 2.21
C GLN A 103 4.66 -23.72 2.73
N LYS A 104 5.64 -24.02 1.86
CA LYS A 104 7.06 -23.99 2.24
C LYS A 104 7.51 -22.56 2.59
N GLN A 105 7.12 -21.56 1.82
CA GLN A 105 7.42 -20.16 2.11
C GLN A 105 6.82 -19.71 3.45
N LEU A 106 5.55 -20.04 3.70
CA LEU A 106 4.88 -19.74 4.97
C LEU A 106 5.60 -20.40 6.17
N ASN A 107 6.05 -21.64 6.03
CA ASN A 107 6.83 -22.31 7.07
C ASN A 107 8.19 -21.66 7.33
N ILE A 108 8.88 -21.20 6.28
CA ILE A 108 10.16 -20.48 6.42
C ILE A 108 9.92 -19.14 7.11
N GLN A 109 8.88 -18.41 6.71
CA GLN A 109 8.49 -17.13 7.30
C GLN A 109 8.08 -17.31 8.78
N GLY A 110 7.31 -18.35 9.11
CA GLY A 110 6.95 -18.70 10.49
C GLY A 110 8.16 -18.98 11.36
N LYS A 111 9.16 -19.74 10.86
CA LYS A 111 10.42 -19.99 11.57
C LYS A 111 11.27 -18.72 11.75
N GLN A 112 11.25 -17.80 10.79
CA GLN A 112 11.93 -16.50 10.92
C GLN A 112 11.24 -15.63 11.96
N MET A 113 9.91 -15.58 11.96
CA MET A 113 9.13 -14.87 12.99
C MET A 113 9.40 -15.42 14.39
N GLU A 114 9.45 -16.74 14.56
CA GLU A 114 9.75 -17.36 15.86
C GLU A 114 11.17 -17.01 16.35
N LYS A 115 12.16 -16.97 15.44
CA LYS A 115 13.52 -16.53 15.77
C LYS A 115 13.57 -15.06 16.16
N MET A 116 12.82 -14.22 15.44
CA MET A 116 12.72 -12.78 15.73
C MET A 116 12.03 -12.55 17.08
N GLN A 117 10.94 -13.28 17.37
CA GLN A 117 10.26 -13.23 18.67
C GLN A 117 11.21 -13.62 19.82
N LYS A 118 11.97 -14.72 19.66
CA LYS A 118 12.99 -15.12 20.65
C LYS A 118 14.09 -14.09 20.85
N GLN A 119 14.43 -13.31 19.82
CA GLN A 119 15.38 -12.20 19.94
C GLN A 119 14.77 -11.01 20.68
N ILE A 120 13.51 -10.67 20.37
CA ILE A 120 12.73 -9.65 21.08
C ILE A 120 12.62 -10.02 22.57
N ASP A 121 12.22 -11.24 22.91
CA ASP A 121 12.10 -11.67 24.31
C ASP A 121 13.42 -11.56 25.07
N LYS A 122 14.55 -11.85 24.40
CA LYS A 122 15.90 -11.67 24.97
C LYS A 122 16.29 -10.21 25.15
N LEU A 123 15.87 -9.32 24.25
CA LEU A 123 16.08 -7.87 24.37
C LEU A 123 15.20 -7.29 25.47
N THR A 124 13.92 -7.65 25.52
CA THR A 124 12.97 -7.27 26.57
C THR A 124 13.47 -7.67 27.95
N ASN A 125 13.93 -8.91 28.12
CA ASN A 125 14.50 -9.37 29.39
C ASN A 125 15.79 -8.64 29.77
N LYS A 126 16.60 -8.18 28.80
CA LYS A 126 17.78 -7.36 29.08
C LYS A 126 17.43 -5.93 29.48
N LEU A 127 16.34 -5.38 28.94
CA LEU A 127 15.85 -4.03 29.27
C LEU A 127 15.17 -3.97 30.65
N GLN A 128 14.64 -5.09 31.15
CA GLN A 128 14.08 -5.19 32.51
C GLN A 128 15.14 -5.17 33.62
N ILE A 129 16.43 -5.31 33.30
CA ILE A 129 17.53 -5.23 34.27
C ILE A 129 18.10 -3.82 34.26
N GLN A 130 17.34 -2.84 34.76
CA GLN A 130 17.90 -1.55 35.18
C GLN A 130 17.30 -1.14 36.53
N ASN A 131 18.20 -0.91 37.49
CA ASN A 131 18.01 -0.35 38.84
C ASN A 131 17.37 -1.24 39.92
N ILE A 132 18.20 -2.14 40.51
CA ILE A 132 18.05 -2.52 41.92
C ILE A 132 19.09 -1.73 42.71
N ASN A 133 18.79 -0.48 43.01
CA ASN A 133 19.37 0.26 44.13
C ASN A 133 18.20 0.75 44.99
N GLN A 134 18.34 0.60 46.30
CA GLN A 134 17.30 0.70 47.32
C GLN A 134 16.37 1.93 47.20
N GLY A 135 15.06 1.71 47.31
CA GLY A 135 14.04 2.72 47.60
C GLY A 135 13.12 3.08 46.42
N THR A 136 11.86 2.65 46.52
CA THR A 136 10.72 3.02 45.66
C THR A 136 10.75 2.43 44.24
N ILE A 137 9.90 1.42 44.01
CA ILE A 137 9.60 0.89 42.67
C ILE A 137 8.83 1.97 41.91
N HIS A 138 9.54 2.84 41.18
CA HIS A 138 8.96 3.55 40.06
C HIS A 138 8.96 2.60 38.87
N ASN A 139 7.85 1.90 38.63
CA ASN A 139 7.61 1.26 37.34
C ASN A 139 7.59 2.36 36.29
N THR A 140 8.74 2.60 35.66
CA THR A 140 8.85 3.55 34.56
C THR A 140 8.27 2.86 33.34
N ILE A 141 6.97 3.05 33.12
CA ILE A 141 6.31 2.57 31.89
C ILE A 141 6.84 3.45 30.76
N ASN A 142 7.76 2.91 29.96
CA ASN A 142 8.29 3.59 28.78
C ASN A 142 7.25 3.46 27.66
N ILE A 143 6.25 4.35 27.65
CA ILE A 143 5.16 4.36 26.68
C ILE A 143 5.68 5.03 25.40
N GLN A 144 5.86 4.26 24.34
CA GLN A 144 6.16 4.83 23.02
C GLN A 144 4.86 5.32 22.37
N LEU A 145 4.76 6.62 22.17
CA LEU A 145 3.66 7.24 21.43
C LEU A 145 3.73 6.85 19.95
N LEU A 146 2.57 6.58 19.35
CA LEU A 146 2.43 6.41 17.91
C LEU A 146 2.35 7.78 17.25
N ASN A 147 2.93 7.90 16.06
CA ASN A 147 2.71 9.07 15.22
C ASN A 147 1.22 9.24 14.94
N HIS A 148 0.74 10.47 14.87
CA HIS A 148 -0.67 10.78 14.63
C HIS A 148 -1.24 10.10 13.36
N MET A 149 -0.42 9.95 12.33
CA MET A 149 -0.81 9.26 11.08
C MET A 149 -0.93 7.73 11.23
N ASP A 150 -0.25 7.17 12.23
CA ASP A 150 -0.19 5.73 12.51
C ASP A 150 -1.08 5.35 13.71
N THR A 151 -2.02 6.24 14.10
CA THR A 151 -2.94 6.01 15.22
C THR A 151 -3.69 4.69 15.04
N ASP A 152 -3.71 3.86 16.08
CA ASP A 152 -4.33 2.54 16.01
C ASP A 152 -5.85 2.61 16.25
N TYR A 153 -6.64 2.24 15.24
CA TYR A 153 -8.10 2.11 15.32
C TYR A 153 -8.58 0.66 15.56
N SER A 154 -7.66 -0.32 15.57
CA SER A 154 -8.01 -1.76 15.60
C SER A 154 -8.62 -2.22 16.92
N HIS A 155 -8.39 -1.47 18.00
CA HIS A 155 -8.93 -1.77 19.32
C HIS A 155 -10.44 -1.45 19.44
N LEU A 156 -11.02 -0.73 18.48
CA LEU A 156 -12.44 -0.35 18.51
C LEU A 156 -13.35 -1.55 18.21
N THR A 157 -14.31 -1.79 19.11
CA THR A 157 -15.31 -2.85 18.96
C THR A 157 -16.60 -2.34 18.32
N HIS A 158 -17.45 -3.24 17.81
CA HIS A 158 -18.79 -2.87 17.33
C HIS A 158 -19.61 -2.11 18.38
N ASN A 159 -19.47 -2.45 19.66
CA ASN A 159 -20.15 -1.74 20.74
C ASN A 159 -19.67 -0.28 20.87
N ASP A 160 -18.39 -0.03 20.57
CA ASP A 160 -17.84 1.33 20.60
C ASP A 160 -18.42 2.20 19.49
N TYR A 161 -18.48 1.67 18.27
CA TYR A 161 -19.12 2.34 17.14
C TYR A 161 -20.61 2.57 17.40
N MET A 162 -21.33 1.56 17.92
CA MET A 162 -22.74 1.70 18.29
C MET A 162 -22.95 2.79 19.36
N ALA A 163 -22.08 2.88 20.36
CA ALA A 163 -22.13 3.94 21.36
C ALA A 163 -21.91 5.34 20.75
N CYS A 164 -20.98 5.47 19.80
CA CYS A 164 -20.75 6.71 19.06
C CYS A 164 -21.95 7.08 18.18
N MET A 165 -22.57 6.12 17.50
CA MET A 165 -23.74 6.40 16.66
C MET A 165 -24.93 6.87 17.49
N LYS A 166 -25.12 6.34 18.70
CA LYS A 166 -26.17 6.81 19.63
C LYS A 166 -25.99 8.26 20.05
N SER A 167 -24.76 8.80 20.07
CA SER A 167 -24.51 10.19 20.44
C SER A 167 -24.79 11.20 19.29
N CYS A 168 -25.20 10.73 18.10
CA CYS A 168 -25.68 11.55 16.97
C CYS A 168 -24.72 12.68 16.62
N ASN A 169 -25.06 13.94 16.92
CA ASN A 169 -24.25 15.12 16.56
C ASN A 169 -22.85 15.11 17.18
N THR A 170 -22.65 14.38 18.29
CA THR A 170 -21.34 14.26 18.94
C THR A 170 -20.64 12.92 18.64
N CYS A 171 -21.11 12.15 17.64
CA CYS A 171 -20.54 10.84 17.29
C CYS A 171 -19.03 10.92 16.99
N VAL A 172 -18.61 11.90 16.19
CA VAL A 172 -17.20 12.12 15.83
C VAL A 172 -16.36 12.47 17.05
N LYS A 173 -16.87 13.35 17.92
CA LYS A 173 -16.21 13.70 19.19
C LYS A 173 -16.02 12.47 20.07
N THR A 174 -17.06 11.66 20.26
CA THR A 174 -17.00 10.42 21.06
C THR A 174 -16.01 9.42 20.49
N LEU A 175 -15.93 9.32 19.16
CA LEU A 175 -14.95 8.46 18.50
C LEU A 175 -13.51 8.94 18.74
N ILE A 176 -13.24 10.22 18.50
CA ILE A 176 -11.92 10.83 18.77
C ILE A 176 -11.52 10.63 20.24
N GLU A 177 -12.47 10.78 21.15
CA GLU A 177 -12.26 10.54 22.58
C GLU A 177 -11.80 9.12 22.88
N LYS A 178 -12.44 8.12 22.26
CA LYS A 178 -12.09 6.70 22.44
C LYS A 178 -10.78 6.31 21.76
N VAL A 179 -10.41 6.97 20.67
CA VAL A 179 -9.19 6.64 19.93
C VAL A 179 -7.97 7.29 20.58
N HIS A 180 -8.01 8.61 20.81
CA HIS A 180 -6.84 9.39 21.22
C HIS A 180 -6.73 9.61 22.73
N PHE A 181 -7.80 9.36 23.50
CA PHE A 181 -7.81 9.60 24.95
C PHE A 181 -8.31 8.39 25.74
N ASN A 182 -7.86 7.20 25.33
CA ASN A 182 -8.15 5.95 26.02
C ASN A 182 -6.99 5.54 26.96
N PRO A 183 -7.22 5.48 28.28
CA PRO A 183 -6.20 5.06 29.25
C PRO A 183 -5.64 3.64 29.02
N GLU A 184 -6.40 2.75 28.38
CA GLU A 184 -5.94 1.41 28.03
C GLU A 184 -5.00 1.39 26.81
N LYS A 185 -5.00 2.50 26.06
CA LYS A 185 -4.24 2.69 24.82
C LYS A 185 -3.46 4.02 24.85
N PRO A 186 -2.55 4.18 25.81
CA PRO A 186 -1.79 5.41 25.97
C PRO A 186 -0.89 5.71 24.76
N GLU A 187 -0.54 4.71 23.94
CA GLU A 187 0.21 4.87 22.70
C GLU A 187 -0.49 5.79 21.67
N ASN A 188 -1.82 5.87 21.70
CA ASN A 188 -2.61 6.73 20.82
C ASN A 188 -2.78 8.16 21.35
N MET A 189 -2.26 8.48 22.54
CA MET A 189 -2.35 9.82 23.15
C MET A 189 -1.37 10.82 22.51
N ASN A 190 -1.48 10.95 21.20
CA ASN A 190 -0.55 11.64 20.30
C ASN A 190 -1.04 13.04 19.89
N ILE A 191 -2.07 13.58 20.55
CA ILE A 191 -2.59 14.92 20.30
C ILE A 191 -3.09 15.54 21.60
N PHE A 192 -2.76 16.82 21.85
CA PHE A 192 -3.34 17.58 22.96
C PHE A 192 -3.28 19.09 22.74
N LEU A 193 -4.07 19.82 23.53
CA LEU A 193 -4.08 21.28 23.53
C LEU A 193 -3.36 21.82 24.78
N SER A 194 -2.27 22.55 24.57
CA SER A 194 -1.47 23.16 25.67
C SER A 194 -2.17 24.37 26.29
N ASN A 195 -2.83 25.19 25.46
CA ASN A 195 -3.54 26.39 25.88
C ASN A 195 -4.86 26.54 25.11
N ILE A 196 -5.97 26.69 25.84
CA ILE A 196 -7.31 26.87 25.26
C ILE A 196 -7.44 28.10 24.36
N LYS A 197 -6.72 29.18 24.66
CA LYS A 197 -6.72 30.42 23.85
C LYS A 197 -5.66 30.41 22.75
N GLY A 198 -4.78 29.40 22.72
CA GLY A 198 -3.74 29.28 21.71
C GLY A 198 -4.31 29.11 20.30
N LYS A 199 -3.56 29.54 19.28
CA LYS A 199 -3.87 29.25 17.88
C LYS A 199 -3.50 27.82 17.48
N TYR A 200 -2.60 27.19 18.24
CA TYR A 200 -1.97 25.95 17.84
C TYR A 200 -2.30 24.76 18.76
N VAL A 201 -2.20 23.55 18.21
CA VAL A 201 -2.35 22.26 18.87
C VAL A 201 -1.04 21.49 18.79
N MET A 202 -0.75 20.66 19.81
CA MET A 202 0.42 19.79 19.84
C MET A 202 0.04 18.43 19.26
N VAL A 203 0.80 17.98 18.27
CA VAL A 203 0.60 16.69 17.59
C VAL A 203 1.92 15.96 17.56
N TYR A 204 1.91 14.67 17.91
CA TYR A 204 3.10 13.84 17.86
C TYR A 204 3.28 13.26 16.46
N LYS A 205 4.33 13.68 15.76
CA LYS A 205 4.63 13.30 14.37
C LYS A 205 6.14 13.25 14.17
N ASP A 206 6.59 12.32 13.33
CA ASP A 206 8.01 12.06 13.07
C ASP A 206 8.80 11.76 14.36
N ASN A 207 8.14 11.10 15.32
CA ASN A 207 8.63 10.80 16.68
C ASN A 207 8.96 12.04 17.53
N GLU A 208 8.40 13.20 17.20
CA GLU A 208 8.57 14.44 17.94
C GLU A 208 7.24 15.20 18.10
N TRP A 209 7.13 16.02 19.15
CA TRP A 209 5.98 16.88 19.34
C TRP A 209 6.08 18.12 18.45
N GLN A 210 5.16 18.24 17.49
CA GLN A 210 5.10 19.34 16.54
C GLN A 210 3.86 20.22 16.77
N ILE A 211 4.00 21.51 16.45
CA ILE A 211 2.95 22.51 16.60
C ILE A 211 2.20 22.65 15.27
N HIS A 212 0.87 22.49 15.29
CA HIS A 212 0.01 22.62 14.12
C HIS A 212 -1.10 23.64 14.35
N ASP A 213 -1.68 24.21 13.28
CA ASP A 213 -2.86 25.07 13.42
C ASP A 213 -4.03 24.26 13.98
N LYS A 214 -4.68 24.78 15.02
CA LYS A 214 -5.74 24.05 15.71
C LYS A 214 -6.98 23.85 14.84
N LYS A 215 -7.31 24.80 13.97
CA LYS A 215 -8.51 24.73 13.13
C LYS A 215 -8.30 23.68 12.07
N ASP A 216 -7.22 23.83 11.31
CA ASP A 216 -6.88 22.90 10.23
C ASP A 216 -6.77 21.46 10.75
N GLN A 217 -6.15 21.27 11.93
CA GLN A 217 -5.97 19.93 12.48
C GLN A 217 -7.25 19.33 13.05
N VAL A 218 -8.11 20.12 13.69
CA VAL A 218 -9.41 19.62 14.15
C VAL A 218 -10.33 19.33 12.98
N ASP A 219 -10.29 20.15 11.94
CA ASP A 219 -11.08 19.93 10.72
C ASP A 219 -10.66 18.63 10.03
N GLY A 220 -9.36 18.45 9.78
CA GLY A 220 -8.86 17.21 9.17
C GLY A 220 -9.11 15.96 10.02
N LEU A 221 -9.00 16.07 11.35
CA LEU A 221 -9.31 14.97 12.26
C LEU A 221 -10.81 14.65 12.26
N TYR A 222 -11.66 15.67 12.21
CA TYR A 222 -13.10 15.50 12.14
C TYR A 222 -13.49 14.77 10.86
N ASP A 223 -13.01 15.24 9.71
CA ASP A 223 -13.34 14.68 8.39
C ASP A 223 -12.87 13.22 8.26
N TYR A 224 -11.68 12.88 8.77
CA TYR A 224 -11.19 11.51 8.76
C TYR A 224 -12.06 10.58 9.62
N ASN A 225 -12.40 10.99 10.84
CA ASN A 225 -13.22 10.18 11.73
C ASN A 225 -14.66 10.07 11.24
N GLU A 226 -15.19 11.08 10.56
CA GLU A 226 -16.46 11.01 9.85
C GLU A 226 -16.41 9.93 8.76
N MET A 227 -15.39 9.92 7.91
CA MET A 227 -15.22 8.88 6.87
C MET A 227 -15.15 7.46 7.47
N VAL A 228 -14.50 7.29 8.62
CA VAL A 228 -14.46 6.01 9.35
C VAL A 228 -15.85 5.59 9.81
N LEU A 229 -16.64 6.53 10.35
CA LEU A 229 -18.02 6.28 10.78
C LEU A 229 -18.94 5.96 9.60
N GLU A 230 -18.82 6.68 8.48
CA GLU A 230 -19.57 6.43 7.24
C GLU A 230 -19.30 5.03 6.70
N LYS A 231 -18.03 4.65 6.59
CA LYS A 231 -17.64 3.32 6.12
C LYS A 231 -18.21 2.23 7.03
N TRP A 232 -18.13 2.40 8.34
CA TRP A 232 -18.72 1.45 9.28
C TRP A 232 -20.25 1.43 9.17
N TYR A 233 -20.89 2.57 9.00
CA TYR A 233 -22.34 2.64 8.78
C TYR A 233 -22.77 1.85 7.54
N ASP A 234 -22.07 2.00 6.42
CA ASP A 234 -22.39 1.29 5.19
C ASP A 234 -22.27 -0.24 5.32
N ASP A 235 -21.30 -0.72 6.09
CA ASP A 235 -21.09 -2.15 6.33
C ASP A 235 -22.12 -2.78 7.30
N TYR A 236 -22.75 -1.98 8.18
CA TYR A 236 -23.57 -2.48 9.29
C TYR A 236 -25.00 -1.93 9.36
N LYS A 237 -25.41 -1.01 8.49
CA LYS A 237 -26.77 -0.44 8.45
C LYS A 237 -27.88 -1.50 8.39
N ASP A 238 -27.65 -2.58 7.65
CA ASP A 238 -28.66 -3.66 7.50
C ASP A 238 -28.86 -4.48 8.79
N LYS A 239 -27.87 -4.48 9.69
CA LYS A 239 -27.91 -5.26 10.94
C LYS A 239 -28.51 -4.49 12.11
N TYR A 240 -28.45 -3.16 12.08
CA TYR A 240 -28.86 -2.30 13.20
C TYR A 240 -29.73 -1.14 12.68
N PRO A 241 -31.06 -1.29 12.61
CA PRO A 241 -31.94 -0.22 12.12
C PRO A 241 -32.01 0.99 13.05
N GLU A 242 -31.73 0.83 14.34
CA GLU A 242 -31.74 1.91 15.34
C GLU A 242 -30.63 2.97 15.13
N ILE A 243 -29.48 2.58 14.59
CA ILE A 243 -28.41 3.52 14.24
C ILE A 243 -28.71 4.29 12.96
N ILE A 244 -29.56 3.76 12.08
CA ILE A 244 -29.97 4.45 10.84
C ILE A 244 -30.63 5.77 11.17
N ASN A 245 -31.59 5.78 12.10
CA ASN A 245 -32.27 7.02 12.49
C ASN A 245 -31.31 8.03 13.13
N SER A 246 -30.33 7.54 13.90
CA SER A 246 -29.34 8.37 14.57
C SER A 246 -28.36 9.01 13.58
N PHE A 247 -27.90 8.24 12.59
CA PHE A 247 -26.99 8.70 11.56
C PHE A 247 -27.68 9.60 10.52
N GLN A 248 -28.93 9.30 10.15
CA GLN A 248 -29.74 10.20 9.32
C GLN A 248 -29.99 11.55 10.01
N ARG A 249 -30.24 11.54 11.33
CA ARG A 249 -30.35 12.78 12.11
C ARG A 249 -29.04 13.56 12.11
N TYR A 250 -27.91 12.89 12.20
CA TYR A 250 -26.59 13.52 12.05
C TYR A 250 -26.44 14.18 10.67
N LEU A 251 -26.72 13.46 9.59
CA LEU A 251 -26.66 14.00 8.22
C LEU A 251 -27.57 15.22 8.03
N ASN A 252 -28.80 15.18 8.53
CA ASN A 252 -29.73 16.30 8.44
C ASN A 252 -29.27 17.54 9.21
N ASN A 253 -28.57 17.35 10.34
CA ASN A 253 -28.05 18.45 11.16
C ASN A 253 -26.69 18.98 10.64
N LYS A 254 -26.02 18.25 9.73
CA LYS A 254 -24.74 18.67 9.14
C LYS A 254 -24.89 19.91 8.26
N ASP A 255 -26.06 20.07 7.64
CA ASP A 255 -26.36 21.26 6.82
C ASP A 255 -26.44 22.55 7.67
N GLU A 256 -26.64 22.42 9.00
CA GLU A 256 -26.55 23.53 9.94
C GLU A 256 -25.11 23.69 10.47
N ASN A 257 -24.33 24.54 9.80
CA ASN A 257 -22.95 24.89 10.18
C ASN A 257 -22.77 25.24 11.69
N ASP A 258 -23.80 25.76 12.34
CA ASP A 258 -23.76 26.10 13.77
C ASP A 258 -23.59 24.87 14.68
N VAL A 259 -24.20 23.74 14.34
CA VAL A 259 -24.07 22.50 15.12
C VAL A 259 -22.67 21.92 14.94
N LEU A 260 -22.17 21.90 13.71
CA LEU A 260 -20.82 21.41 13.41
C LEU A 260 -19.74 22.22 14.15
N ASN A 261 -19.84 23.56 14.10
CA ASN A 261 -18.90 24.44 14.79
C ASN A 261 -18.91 24.23 16.30
N LYS A 262 -20.09 24.05 16.92
CA LYS A 262 -20.20 23.71 18.35
C LYS A 262 -19.49 22.40 18.68
N VAL A 263 -19.64 21.37 17.85
CA VAL A 263 -18.99 20.08 18.08
C VAL A 263 -17.46 20.20 17.97
N LYS A 264 -16.96 20.98 17.02
CA LYS A 264 -15.52 21.27 16.88
C LYS A 264 -14.97 22.02 18.09
N ASP A 265 -15.71 22.99 18.61
CA ASP A 265 -15.35 23.70 19.84
C ASP A 265 -15.33 22.75 21.06
N GLU A 266 -16.29 21.83 21.14
CA GLU A 266 -16.30 20.80 22.19
C GLU A 266 -15.11 19.83 22.10
N ILE A 267 -14.65 19.49 20.89
CA ILE A 267 -13.44 18.67 20.69
C ILE A 267 -12.21 19.41 21.22
N LEU A 268 -12.08 20.71 20.94
CA LEU A 268 -10.98 21.53 21.47
C LEU A 268 -10.99 21.60 23.00
N ILE A 269 -12.17 21.78 23.61
CA ILE A 269 -12.33 21.75 25.07
C ILE A 269 -11.93 20.38 25.63
N MET A 270 -12.34 19.29 24.96
CA MET A 270 -11.96 17.93 25.33
C MET A 270 -10.44 17.73 25.31
N PHE A 271 -9.75 18.18 24.24
CA PHE A 271 -8.29 18.10 24.14
C PHE A 271 -7.60 18.82 25.29
N TYR A 272 -8.10 19.99 25.67
CA TYR A 272 -7.56 20.74 26.80
C TYR A 272 -7.81 20.04 28.14
N ASN A 273 -9.03 19.54 28.37
CA ASN A 273 -9.39 18.90 29.63
C ASN A 273 -8.64 17.58 29.85
N LYS A 274 -8.47 16.81 28.78
CA LYS A 274 -7.79 15.51 28.81
C LYS A 274 -6.27 15.60 28.65
N ARG A 275 -5.70 16.79 28.49
CA ARG A 275 -4.23 16.98 28.36
C ARG A 275 -3.42 16.37 29.51
N LYS A 276 -4.01 16.27 30.71
CA LYS A 276 -3.34 15.67 31.88
C LYS A 276 -3.12 14.16 31.74
N LEU A 277 -3.86 13.51 30.85
CA LEU A 277 -3.69 12.09 30.55
C LEU A 277 -2.46 11.86 29.66
N VAL A 278 -2.12 12.85 28.82
CA VAL A 278 -0.93 12.80 27.97
C VAL A 278 0.30 12.97 28.86
N HIS A 279 1.11 11.92 28.95
CA HIS A 279 2.36 11.95 29.68
C HIS A 279 3.40 12.70 28.82
N LEU A 280 3.72 13.92 29.23
CA LEU A 280 4.86 14.66 28.72
C LEU A 280 6.06 14.22 29.57
N GLU A 281 7.08 13.64 28.93
CA GLU A 281 8.38 13.33 29.56
C GLU A 281 9.02 14.58 30.18
#